data_AF-A0A9P7XU20-F1
#
_entry.id   AF-A0A9P7XU20-F1
#
_cell.length_a   1.000
_cell.length_b   1.000
_cell.length_c   1.000
_cell.angle_alpha   90.00
_cell.angle_beta   90.00
_cell.angle_gamma   90.00
#
_symmetry.space_group_name_H-M   'P 1'
#
loop_
_entity.id
_entity.type
_entity.pdbx_description
1 polymer ?
#
loop_
_entity_poly.entity_id
_entity_poly.type
_entity_poly.pdbx_seq_one_letter_code
_entity_poly.pdbx_strand_id
1 'polypeptide(L)'
;MIFNVASVASALAILSLSASAAPGKPGQIVQITSSTNWCMMMPPQAGGDIAANEDSAIAFCTSPSSSAPAARIFPDGFIQSANFAKGDGYVQITGKIDASKYSLSATDRGGQYDIKAPVGSACADYNHYVNLIEPHSNTMCIRCCKEKKDCNTGKSTYGCAAVIPGDYSGPDSSSSSSASAQPTGTATNSGVLPSGSATGTATATGTATATGTAPVSTETGSLTINPIFPTTNGTATVSAPTINPSATTVTPTVATPTVSPTTAPNAASRKSQSAGVLAIAALGAVAVLVL
;
A
#
# COMPACT_ATOMS: atom_id res chain seq x y z
N MET A 1 71.20 -23.91 18.19
CA MET A 1 70.29 -23.09 17.37
C MET A 1 68.95 -23.82 17.31
N ILE A 2 67.96 -23.40 18.09
CA ILE A 2 66.61 -23.96 18.07
C ILE A 2 65.68 -22.76 17.94
N PHE A 3 65.14 -22.55 16.75
CA PHE A 3 64.17 -21.50 16.48
C PHE A 3 62.77 -22.02 16.82
N ASN A 4 62.15 -21.46 17.86
CA ASN A 4 60.73 -21.61 18.15
C ASN A 4 59.95 -20.69 17.20
N VAL A 5 59.18 -21.28 16.28
CA VAL A 5 58.26 -20.55 15.43
C VAL A 5 56.91 -20.50 16.13
N ALA A 6 56.58 -19.38 16.75
CA ALA A 6 55.27 -19.13 17.32
C ALA A 6 54.27 -18.90 16.16
N SER A 7 53.35 -19.84 15.97
CA SER A 7 52.28 -19.74 15.00
C SER A 7 51.19 -18.79 15.53
N VAL A 8 51.04 -17.64 14.90
CA VAL A 8 50.00 -16.66 15.20
C VAL A 8 48.77 -17.01 14.37
N ALA A 9 47.77 -17.63 14.99
CA ALA A 9 46.51 -17.96 14.33
C ALA A 9 45.65 -16.69 14.19
N SER A 10 45.57 -16.14 12.97
CA SER A 10 44.62 -15.09 12.61
C SER A 10 43.21 -15.67 12.50
N ALA A 11 42.34 -15.34 13.46
CA ALA A 11 40.91 -15.62 13.38
C ALA A 11 40.21 -14.50 12.59
N LEU A 12 39.94 -14.74 11.30
CA LEU A 12 38.96 -13.94 10.55
C LEU A 12 37.54 -14.42 10.89
N ALA A 13 36.85 -13.68 11.75
CA ALA A 13 35.42 -13.85 11.96
C ALA A 13 34.66 -13.30 10.74
N ILE A 14 34.24 -14.19 9.84
CA ILE A 14 33.37 -13.83 8.72
C ILE A 14 31.95 -13.71 9.28
N LEU A 15 31.49 -12.47 9.49
CA LEU A 15 30.12 -12.17 9.86
C LEU A 15 29.23 -12.38 8.64
N SER A 16 28.67 -13.58 8.49
CA SER A 16 27.71 -13.91 7.45
C SER A 16 26.35 -13.29 7.76
N LEU A 17 26.12 -12.05 7.28
CA LEU A 17 24.77 -11.48 7.19
C LEU A 17 23.97 -12.32 6.18
N SER A 18 23.18 -13.24 6.71
CA SER A 18 22.19 -13.98 5.94
C SER A 18 20.98 -13.07 5.72
N ALA A 19 21.05 -12.17 4.74
CA ALA A 19 19.89 -11.45 4.26
C ALA A 19 18.98 -12.46 3.55
N SER A 20 17.96 -12.95 4.28
CA SER A 20 16.92 -13.80 3.72
C SER A 20 15.94 -12.89 2.98
N ALA A 21 16.28 -12.56 1.72
CA ALA A 21 15.33 -11.92 0.83
C ALA A 21 14.09 -12.83 0.71
N ALA A 22 12.93 -12.30 1.08
CA ALA A 22 11.67 -13.02 0.94
C ALA A 22 11.48 -13.42 -0.56
N PRO A 23 11.07 -14.65 -0.86
CA PRO A 23 10.89 -15.12 -2.23
C PRO A 23 9.61 -14.49 -2.82
N GLY A 24 9.69 -13.23 -3.24
CA GLY A 24 8.62 -12.56 -3.99
C GLY A 24 8.90 -12.56 -5.49
N LYS A 25 7.84 -12.41 -6.30
CA LYS A 25 7.97 -12.23 -7.75
C LYS A 25 8.61 -10.86 -8.04
N PRO A 26 9.62 -10.76 -8.94
CA PRO A 26 10.14 -9.45 -9.37
C PRO A 26 9.01 -8.53 -9.83
N GLY A 27 9.07 -7.26 -9.43
CA GLY A 27 8.00 -6.29 -9.65
C GLY A 27 6.84 -6.38 -8.65
N GLN A 28 6.82 -7.37 -7.74
CA GLN A 28 5.82 -7.53 -6.68
C GLN A 28 6.48 -7.73 -5.31
N ILE A 29 7.67 -7.15 -5.11
CA ILE A 29 8.33 -7.06 -3.81
C ILE A 29 8.32 -5.60 -3.38
N VAL A 30 7.73 -5.32 -2.23
CA VAL A 30 7.84 -4.02 -1.56
C VAL A 30 8.95 -4.06 -0.51
N GLN A 31 9.43 -2.90 -0.10
CA GLN A 31 10.39 -2.78 1.00
C GLN A 31 10.17 -1.46 1.73
N ILE A 32 10.59 -1.40 2.99
CA ILE A 32 10.60 -0.17 3.77
C ILE A 32 11.93 -0.11 4.53
N THR A 33 12.84 0.75 4.09
CA THR A 33 14.13 0.97 4.77
C THR A 33 14.17 2.30 5.53
N SER A 34 13.51 3.34 5.01
CA SER A 34 13.42 4.66 5.66
C SER A 34 12.19 5.45 5.19
N SER A 35 12.00 6.67 5.70
CA SER A 35 10.95 7.60 5.22
C SER A 35 11.13 8.04 3.77
N THR A 36 12.35 7.96 3.22
CA THR A 36 12.68 8.41 1.86
C THR A 36 12.99 7.25 0.91
N ASN A 37 13.16 6.02 1.43
CA ASN A 37 13.45 4.83 0.64
C ASN A 37 12.51 3.69 1.05
N TRP A 38 11.42 3.58 0.31
CA TRP A 38 10.38 2.58 0.54
C TRP A 38 9.53 2.37 -0.72
N CYS A 39 8.70 1.35 -0.70
CA CYS A 39 7.81 0.98 -1.79
C CYS A 39 6.41 0.61 -1.30
N MET A 40 5.41 0.71 -2.16
CA MET A 40 4.09 0.12 -1.96
C MET A 40 3.58 -0.54 -3.24
N MET A 41 2.56 -1.39 -3.12
CA MET A 41 1.86 -1.96 -4.26
C MET A 41 0.87 -0.94 -4.83
N MET A 42 0.79 -0.89 -6.15
CA MET A 42 -0.15 -0.06 -6.88
C MET A 42 -0.75 -0.83 -8.06
N PRO A 43 -1.89 -0.38 -8.62
CA PRO A 43 -2.41 -0.93 -9.86
C PRO A 43 -1.34 -0.90 -10.97
N PRO A 44 -1.30 -1.92 -11.85
CA PRO A 44 -0.29 -2.00 -12.89
C PRO A 44 -0.43 -0.92 -13.97
N GLN A 45 -1.59 -0.28 -14.07
CA GLN A 45 -1.89 0.78 -15.03
C GLN A 45 -2.41 2.01 -14.29
N ALA A 46 -2.07 3.20 -14.81
CA ALA A 46 -2.61 4.45 -14.30
C ALA A 46 -4.14 4.46 -14.40
N GLY A 47 -4.79 4.95 -13.35
CA GLY A 47 -6.25 4.94 -13.23
C GLY A 47 -6.90 3.58 -13.05
N GLY A 48 -6.12 2.52 -12.78
CA GLY A 48 -6.66 1.25 -12.31
C GLY A 48 -7.37 1.41 -10.97
N ASP A 49 -8.53 0.77 -10.83
CA ASP A 49 -9.26 0.69 -9.56
C ASP A 49 -8.50 -0.20 -8.58
N ILE A 50 -8.31 0.27 -7.35
CA ILE A 50 -7.43 -0.39 -6.36
C ILE A 50 -7.92 -1.83 -6.09
N ALA A 51 -9.22 -2.00 -5.82
CA ALA A 51 -9.82 -3.28 -5.45
C ALA A 51 -9.88 -4.23 -6.66
N ALA A 52 -10.21 -3.73 -7.85
CA ALA A 52 -10.27 -4.55 -9.07
C ALA A 52 -8.89 -5.06 -9.51
N ASN A 53 -7.80 -4.41 -9.08
CA ASN A 53 -6.44 -4.74 -9.46
C ASN A 53 -5.62 -5.48 -8.38
N GLU A 54 -6.21 -5.91 -7.26
CA GLU A 54 -5.55 -6.62 -6.16
C GLU A 54 -4.68 -7.82 -6.61
N ASP A 55 -5.17 -8.63 -7.54
CA ASP A 55 -4.44 -9.81 -8.04
C ASP A 55 -3.28 -9.49 -9.00
N SER A 56 -3.17 -8.24 -9.44
CA SER A 56 -2.22 -7.82 -10.50
C SER A 56 -1.33 -6.65 -10.10
N ALA A 57 -1.39 -6.24 -8.83
CA ALA A 57 -0.65 -5.09 -8.34
C ALA A 57 0.86 -5.28 -8.52
N ILE A 58 1.56 -4.16 -8.68
CA ILE A 58 3.01 -4.11 -8.83
C ILE A 58 3.61 -3.09 -7.88
N ALA A 59 4.86 -3.30 -7.48
CA ALA A 59 5.56 -2.43 -6.57
C ALA A 59 5.97 -1.12 -7.26
N PHE A 60 5.74 -0.01 -6.57
CA PHE A 60 6.26 1.32 -6.85
C PHE A 60 7.11 1.77 -5.67
N CYS A 61 8.28 2.34 -5.95
CA CYS A 61 9.26 2.78 -4.96
C CYS A 61 9.55 4.27 -5.10
N THR A 62 10.00 4.89 -4.01
CA THR A 62 10.51 6.28 -4.04
C THR A 62 11.84 6.40 -4.78
N SER A 63 12.61 5.31 -4.85
CA SER A 63 13.87 5.21 -5.58
C SER A 63 14.16 3.75 -5.94
N PRO A 64 14.99 3.46 -6.95
CA PRO A 64 15.41 2.09 -7.26
C PRO A 64 16.01 1.39 -6.04
N SER A 65 15.67 0.10 -5.85
CA SER A 65 16.14 -0.70 -4.72
C SER A 65 16.46 -2.12 -5.15
N SER A 66 17.60 -2.65 -4.70
CA SER A 66 17.98 -4.05 -4.92
C SER A 66 17.05 -5.04 -4.21
N SER A 67 16.39 -4.60 -3.14
CA SER A 67 15.43 -5.40 -2.38
C SER A 67 14.05 -5.46 -3.03
N ALA A 68 13.79 -4.59 -4.01
CA ALA A 68 12.55 -4.52 -4.78
C ALA A 68 12.85 -4.49 -6.28
N PRO A 69 13.44 -5.56 -6.85
CA PRO A 69 13.82 -5.59 -8.26
C PRO A 69 12.59 -5.45 -9.16
N ALA A 70 12.75 -4.75 -10.28
CA ALA A 70 11.71 -4.45 -11.27
C ALA A 70 10.49 -3.66 -10.73
N ALA A 71 10.59 -3.07 -9.53
CA ALA A 71 9.64 -2.08 -9.08
C ALA A 71 9.69 -0.82 -9.96
N ARG A 72 8.55 -0.18 -10.15
CA ARG A 72 8.44 1.13 -10.81
C ARG A 72 8.78 2.25 -9.82
N ILE A 73 8.93 3.47 -10.33
CA ILE A 73 9.10 4.66 -9.49
C ILE A 73 7.77 5.39 -9.39
N PHE A 74 7.43 5.90 -8.20
CA PHE A 74 6.24 6.73 -8.03
C PHE A 74 6.27 7.92 -9.01
N PRO A 75 5.12 8.31 -9.59
CA PRO A 75 5.04 9.56 -10.34
C PRO A 75 5.42 10.75 -9.47
N ASP A 76 6.04 11.77 -10.08
CA ASP A 76 6.39 12.99 -9.37
C ASP A 76 5.16 13.65 -8.74
N GLY A 77 5.29 14.00 -7.46
CA GLY A 77 4.21 14.59 -6.67
C GLY A 77 3.11 13.62 -6.23
N PHE A 78 3.18 12.33 -6.56
CA PHE A 78 2.20 11.35 -6.10
C PHE A 78 2.22 11.19 -4.58
N ILE A 79 3.40 11.21 -3.96
CA ILE A 79 3.55 11.17 -2.50
C ILE A 79 3.56 12.61 -1.98
N GLN A 80 2.57 12.96 -1.14
CA GLN A 80 2.50 14.29 -0.50
C GLN A 80 3.11 14.29 0.90
N SER A 81 2.91 13.22 1.66
CA SER A 81 3.56 13.00 2.96
C SER A 81 3.83 11.51 3.20
N ALA A 82 4.91 11.21 3.93
CA ALA A 82 5.31 9.86 4.30
C ALA A 82 5.92 9.83 5.70
N ASN A 83 5.17 9.27 6.64
CA ASN A 83 5.55 9.15 8.05
C ASN A 83 6.05 7.73 8.32
N PHE A 84 7.36 7.60 8.52
CA PHE A 84 7.99 6.34 8.86
C PHE A 84 7.89 6.06 10.35
N ALA A 85 7.48 4.85 10.70
CA ALA A 85 7.53 4.35 12.07
C ALA A 85 8.01 2.90 12.11
N LYS A 86 8.70 2.56 13.20
CA LYS A 86 9.16 1.20 13.49
C LYS A 86 8.64 0.81 14.87
N GLY A 87 8.13 -0.41 14.97
CA GLY A 87 7.73 -1.02 16.24
C GLY A 87 8.32 -2.41 16.39
N ASP A 88 7.87 -3.12 17.42
CA ASP A 88 8.29 -4.48 17.68
C ASP A 88 7.71 -5.43 16.61
N GLY A 89 8.57 -5.87 15.70
CA GLY A 89 8.19 -6.80 14.63
C GLY A 89 7.60 -6.14 13.37
N TYR A 90 7.57 -4.81 13.27
CA TYR A 90 7.11 -4.14 12.05
C TYR A 90 7.83 -2.84 11.71
N VAL A 91 7.78 -2.49 10.44
CA VAL A 91 8.06 -1.14 9.89
C VAL A 91 6.88 -0.70 9.06
N GLN A 92 6.61 0.60 9.02
CA GLN A 92 5.49 1.14 8.28
C GLN A 92 5.76 2.52 7.68
N ILE A 93 4.95 2.86 6.70
CA ILE A 93 4.74 4.21 6.19
C ILE A 93 3.24 4.51 6.27
N THR A 94 2.88 5.67 6.77
CA THR A 94 1.52 6.23 6.68
C THR A 94 1.60 7.63 6.09
N GLY A 95 0.59 8.08 5.36
CA GLY A 95 0.63 9.44 4.83
C GLY A 95 -0.43 9.78 3.80
N LYS A 96 -0.16 10.83 3.03
CA LYS A 96 -1.04 11.38 2.01
C LYS A 96 -0.45 11.24 0.61
N ILE A 97 -1.35 11.05 -0.36
CA ILE A 97 -1.04 10.98 -1.79
C ILE A 97 -1.78 12.06 -2.57
N ASP A 98 -1.31 12.38 -3.76
CA ASP A 98 -2.10 13.03 -4.81
C ASP A 98 -2.51 11.96 -5.82
N ALA A 99 -3.72 11.41 -5.64
CA ALA A 99 -4.29 10.37 -6.50
C ALA A 99 -4.29 10.74 -7.99
N SER A 100 -4.38 12.04 -8.31
CA SER A 100 -4.42 12.53 -9.70
C SER A 100 -3.11 12.28 -10.46
N LYS A 101 -1.97 12.20 -9.75
CA LYS A 101 -0.64 11.97 -10.35
C LYS A 101 -0.48 10.57 -10.92
N TYR A 102 -1.34 9.64 -10.54
CA TYR A 102 -1.45 8.33 -11.15
C TYR A 102 -2.84 8.07 -11.75
N SER A 103 -3.59 9.13 -12.01
CA SER A 103 -4.94 9.11 -12.60
C SER A 103 -5.95 8.24 -11.84
N LEU A 104 -5.72 7.99 -10.55
CA LEU A 104 -6.64 7.21 -9.72
C LEU A 104 -7.95 7.99 -9.52
N SER A 105 -9.08 7.29 -9.56
CA SER A 105 -10.39 7.93 -9.43
C SER A 105 -10.58 8.47 -8.02
N ALA A 106 -11.01 9.72 -7.87
CA ALA A 106 -11.38 10.29 -6.58
C ALA A 106 -12.62 9.64 -5.94
N THR A 107 -13.34 8.78 -6.69
CA THR A 107 -14.46 7.98 -6.15
C THR A 107 -14.05 6.56 -5.75
N ASP A 108 -12.82 6.15 -6.07
CA ASP A 108 -12.29 4.85 -5.68
C ASP A 108 -12.05 4.82 -4.17
N ARG A 109 -12.75 3.89 -3.50
CA ARG A 109 -12.74 3.74 -2.05
C ARG A 109 -11.48 3.03 -1.54
N GLY A 110 -10.65 2.53 -2.44
CA GLY A 110 -9.45 1.80 -2.14
C GLY A 110 -9.65 0.29 -2.07
N GLY A 111 -8.61 -0.37 -1.59
CA GLY A 111 -8.49 -1.82 -1.45
C GLY A 111 -7.29 -2.17 -0.60
N GLN A 112 -7.07 -3.46 -0.39
CA GLN A 112 -5.98 -3.97 0.43
C GLN A 112 -5.13 -4.96 -0.36
N TYR A 113 -3.86 -4.60 -0.56
CA TYR A 113 -2.84 -5.52 -1.04
C TYR A 113 -2.16 -6.20 0.15
N ASP A 114 -2.01 -7.51 0.07
CA ASP A 114 -1.28 -8.33 1.04
C ASP A 114 -0.65 -9.56 0.37
N ILE A 115 -0.08 -10.47 1.15
CA ILE A 115 0.58 -11.69 0.64
C ILE A 115 -0.34 -12.65 -0.13
N LYS A 116 -1.67 -12.47 -0.08
CA LYS A 116 -2.66 -13.25 -0.82
C LYS A 116 -2.99 -12.63 -2.17
N ALA A 117 -2.94 -11.30 -2.28
CA ALA A 117 -3.29 -10.57 -3.48
C ALA A 117 -2.31 -9.39 -3.68
N PRO A 118 -1.36 -9.48 -4.63
CA PRO A 118 -1.22 -10.55 -5.63
C PRO A 118 -0.49 -11.79 -5.08
N VAL A 119 -0.83 -12.98 -5.58
CA VAL A 119 -0.22 -14.24 -5.13
C VAL A 119 1.30 -14.25 -5.42
N GLY A 120 2.09 -14.39 -4.35
CA GLY A 120 3.55 -14.40 -4.43
C GLY A 120 4.18 -12.99 -4.35
N SER A 121 3.41 -11.99 -3.94
CA SER A 121 3.94 -10.74 -3.43
C SER A 121 4.69 -10.95 -2.11
N ALA A 122 5.62 -10.05 -1.82
CA ALA A 122 6.35 -10.09 -0.57
C ALA A 122 6.74 -8.68 -0.09
N CYS A 123 7.11 -8.58 1.18
CA CYS A 123 7.90 -7.47 1.66
C CYS A 123 9.31 -7.95 2.02
N ALA A 124 10.33 -7.26 1.51
CA ALA A 124 11.72 -7.61 1.77
C ALA A 124 12.00 -7.68 3.27
N ASP A 125 12.62 -8.76 3.73
CA ASP A 125 12.92 -9.07 5.13
C ASP A 125 11.71 -9.27 6.05
N TYR A 126 10.47 -9.34 5.55
CA TYR A 126 9.26 -9.55 6.37
C TYR A 126 8.38 -10.67 5.81
N ASN A 127 7.69 -11.40 6.70
CA ASN A 127 6.86 -12.55 6.30
C ASN A 127 5.45 -12.14 5.85
N HIS A 128 5.01 -10.96 6.27
CA HIS A 128 3.70 -10.42 5.96
C HIS A 128 3.80 -8.94 5.61
N TYR A 129 2.85 -8.45 4.84
CA TYR A 129 2.62 -7.03 4.70
C TYR A 129 1.14 -6.76 4.53
N VAL A 130 0.74 -5.52 4.79
CA VAL A 130 -0.56 -4.98 4.45
C VAL A 130 -0.36 -3.59 3.87
N ASN A 131 -0.99 -3.31 2.75
CA ASN A 131 -0.90 -2.04 2.06
C ASN A 131 -2.28 -1.63 1.58
N LEU A 132 -2.70 -0.41 1.92
CA LEU A 132 -3.94 0.17 1.44
C LEU A 132 -3.66 1.51 0.77
N ILE A 133 -4.42 1.79 -0.28
CA ILE A 133 -4.46 3.06 -0.98
C ILE A 133 -5.93 3.47 -1.03
N GLU A 134 -6.23 4.69 -0.62
CA GLU A 134 -7.57 5.26 -0.60
C GLU A 134 -7.61 6.55 -1.43
N PRO A 135 -7.81 6.44 -2.76
CA PRO A 135 -7.84 7.62 -3.62
C PRO A 135 -8.89 8.65 -3.20
N HIS A 136 -10.07 8.21 -2.73
CA HIS A 136 -11.13 9.12 -2.29
C HIS A 136 -10.77 10.02 -1.10
N SER A 137 -9.84 9.60 -0.24
CA SER A 137 -9.41 10.34 0.95
C SER A 137 -7.97 10.85 0.83
N ASN A 138 -7.33 10.61 -0.33
CA ASN A 138 -5.92 10.83 -0.58
C ASN A 138 -5.01 10.20 0.48
N THR A 139 -5.37 9.03 1.00
CA THR A 139 -4.65 8.38 2.10
C THR A 139 -3.94 7.13 1.61
N MET A 140 -2.74 6.87 2.14
CA MET A 140 -2.03 5.62 1.90
C MET A 140 -1.35 5.11 3.17
N CYS A 141 -1.14 3.81 3.20
CA CYS A 141 -0.42 3.16 4.28
C CYS A 141 0.15 1.82 3.81
N ILE A 142 1.32 1.49 4.33
CA ILE A 142 1.93 0.17 4.17
C ILE A 142 2.65 -0.22 5.46
N ARG A 143 2.51 -1.47 5.88
CA ARG A 143 3.24 -2.05 7.00
C ARG A 143 3.78 -3.41 6.61
N CYS A 144 5.05 -3.64 6.88
CA CYS A 144 5.68 -4.95 6.76
C CYS A 144 5.90 -5.53 8.16
N CYS A 145 5.56 -6.81 8.33
CA CYS A 145 5.45 -7.47 9.62
C CYS A 145 6.21 -8.81 9.65
N LYS A 146 6.87 -9.09 10.77
CA LYS A 146 7.51 -10.38 11.01
C LYS A 146 6.47 -11.47 11.26
N GLU A 147 5.42 -11.16 12.01
CA GLU A 147 4.35 -12.10 12.35
C GLU A 147 3.01 -11.62 11.81
N LYS A 148 2.09 -12.56 11.55
CA LYS A 148 0.74 -12.26 11.07
C LYS A 148 -0.04 -11.37 12.04
N LYS A 149 0.19 -11.50 13.35
CA LYS A 149 -0.49 -10.71 14.38
C LYS A 149 -0.21 -9.20 14.28
N ASP A 150 0.91 -8.80 13.67
CA ASP A 150 1.31 -7.39 13.57
C ASP A 150 0.71 -6.71 12.31
N CYS A 151 0.16 -7.51 11.39
CA CYS A 151 -0.46 -7.10 10.13
C CYS A 151 -1.93 -7.55 10.06
N ASN A 152 -2.86 -6.60 10.20
CA ASN A 152 -4.29 -6.92 10.18
C ASN A 152 -4.83 -7.04 8.74
N THR A 153 -4.86 -8.27 8.21
CA THR A 153 -5.36 -8.58 6.86
C THR A 153 -6.87 -8.89 6.83
N GLY A 154 -7.60 -8.68 7.93
CA GLY A 154 -9.03 -9.05 8.05
C GLY A 154 -10.00 -7.87 7.97
N LYS A 155 -9.48 -6.67 7.69
CA LYS A 155 -10.19 -5.39 7.82
C LYS A 155 -10.02 -4.50 6.58
N SER A 156 -10.01 -5.12 5.40
CA SER A 156 -9.71 -4.47 4.11
C SER A 156 -10.60 -3.27 3.79
N THR A 157 -11.85 -3.23 4.29
CA THR A 157 -12.80 -2.14 4.06
C THR A 157 -12.80 -1.04 5.13
N TYR A 158 -12.01 -1.20 6.20
CA TYR A 158 -11.99 -0.25 7.32
C TYR A 158 -11.06 0.93 7.06
N GLY A 159 -10.16 0.77 6.10
CA GLY A 159 -9.24 1.80 5.66
C GLY A 159 -7.95 1.92 6.47
N CYS A 160 -7.07 2.78 6.00
CA CYS A 160 -5.69 2.93 6.42
C CYS A 160 -5.57 3.22 7.91
N ALA A 161 -6.25 4.25 8.42
CA ALA A 161 -6.13 4.65 9.81
C ALA A 161 -6.58 3.56 10.80
N ALA A 162 -7.53 2.72 10.39
CA ALA A 162 -8.01 1.60 11.21
C ALA A 162 -7.11 0.36 11.13
N VAL A 163 -6.52 0.07 9.96
CA VAL A 163 -5.67 -1.12 9.74
C VAL A 163 -4.23 -0.88 10.21
N ILE A 164 -3.69 0.29 9.90
CA ILE A 164 -2.35 0.74 10.29
C ILE A 164 -2.51 2.06 11.04
N PRO A 165 -2.60 2.04 12.38
CA PRO A 165 -2.52 3.25 13.16
C PRO A 165 -1.20 3.99 12.91
N GLY A 166 -1.26 5.31 12.79
CA GLY A 166 -0.11 6.14 12.48
C GLY A 166 -0.49 7.59 12.20
N ASP A 167 0.47 8.34 11.70
CA ASP A 167 0.29 9.73 11.33
C ASP A 167 -0.15 9.85 9.87
N TYR A 168 -1.31 10.47 9.67
CA TYR A 168 -1.92 10.76 8.37
C TYR A 168 -2.13 12.25 8.16
N SER A 169 -1.43 13.08 8.93
CA SER A 169 -1.32 14.50 8.65
C SER A 169 -0.77 14.68 7.23
N GLY A 170 -1.34 15.65 6.50
CA GLY A 170 -0.81 16.06 5.21
C GLY A 170 0.57 16.69 5.36
N PRO A 171 1.21 17.09 4.26
CA PRO A 171 2.39 17.95 4.35
C PRO A 171 2.04 19.10 5.29
N ASP A 172 2.77 19.22 6.39
CA ASP A 172 2.69 20.39 7.23
C ASP A 172 2.91 21.58 6.31
N SER A 173 2.05 22.59 6.41
CA SER A 173 2.23 23.83 5.63
C SER A 173 3.53 24.58 6.00
N SER A 174 4.40 23.96 6.82
CA SER A 174 5.66 24.44 7.35
C SER A 174 6.89 23.69 6.80
N SER A 175 6.73 22.56 6.09
CA SER A 175 7.83 21.87 5.43
C SER A 175 7.51 21.58 3.96
N SER A 176 7.26 22.68 3.25
CA SER A 176 7.51 22.79 1.80
C SER A 176 9.02 22.66 1.52
N SER A 177 9.61 21.51 1.83
CA SER A 177 10.84 21.07 1.17
C SER A 177 10.42 20.37 -0.12
N SER A 178 10.22 21.21 -1.13
CA SER A 178 10.23 20.79 -2.52
C SER A 178 11.44 19.88 -2.77
N ALA A 179 11.16 18.68 -3.25
CA ALA A 179 12.16 17.82 -3.87
C ALA A 179 12.62 18.53 -5.17
N SER A 180 13.61 19.41 -5.04
CA SER A 180 14.46 19.85 -6.12
C SER A 180 15.83 19.26 -5.89
N ALA A 181 16.19 18.26 -6.69
CA ALA A 181 17.51 17.69 -6.70
C ALA A 181 18.50 18.74 -7.23
N GLN A 182 19.42 19.19 -6.37
CA GLN A 182 20.79 19.50 -6.79
C GLN A 182 21.76 19.13 -5.65
N PRO A 183 22.84 18.37 -5.94
CA PRO A 183 23.78 17.92 -4.92
C PRO A 183 24.94 18.92 -4.77
N THR A 184 25.10 19.48 -3.59
CA THR A 184 26.40 19.99 -3.11
C THR A 184 26.29 20.32 -1.62
N GLY A 185 27.17 19.73 -0.80
CA GLY A 185 27.39 20.23 0.57
C GLY A 185 27.60 19.16 1.62
N THR A 186 28.81 18.61 1.65
CA THR A 186 29.62 18.38 2.87
C THR A 186 28.89 18.11 4.18
N ALA A 187 28.98 16.85 4.62
CA ALA A 187 28.79 16.44 5.99
C ALA A 187 29.75 17.17 6.94
N THR A 188 29.21 17.83 7.96
CA THR A 188 29.95 18.14 9.18
C THR A 188 29.24 17.48 10.35
N ASN A 189 29.91 16.46 10.88
CA ASN A 189 29.61 15.80 12.13
C ASN A 189 30.07 16.73 13.26
N SER A 190 29.15 17.14 14.15
CA SER A 190 29.50 17.58 15.50
C SER A 190 28.26 17.51 16.37
N GLY A 191 28.19 16.44 17.16
CA GLY A 191 27.33 16.39 18.32
C GLY A 191 27.83 17.39 19.37
N VAL A 192 26.90 18.14 19.94
CA VAL A 192 27.07 18.80 21.23
C VAL A 192 25.70 18.84 21.91
N LEU A 193 25.61 18.14 23.05
CA LEU A 193 24.58 18.31 24.07
C LEU A 193 24.68 19.74 24.65
N PRO A 194 23.58 20.32 25.12
CA PRO A 194 23.66 21.00 26.41
C PRO A 194 22.64 20.48 27.41
N SER A 195 23.19 20.01 28.52
CA SER A 195 22.58 20.06 29.85
C SER A 195 22.38 21.54 30.24
N GLY A 196 21.18 21.89 30.66
CA GLY A 196 20.84 23.23 31.16
C GLY A 196 19.67 23.17 32.12
N SER A 197 20.00 23.03 33.40
CA SER A 197 19.13 23.09 34.56
C SER A 197 18.48 24.48 34.70
N ALA A 198 17.17 24.52 34.96
CA ALA A 198 16.53 25.69 35.56
C ALA A 198 15.40 25.25 36.50
N THR A 199 15.67 25.46 37.78
CA THR A 199 14.79 25.45 38.94
C THR A 199 13.67 26.49 38.80
N GLY A 200 12.44 26.12 39.18
CA GLY A 200 11.31 27.04 39.31
C GLY A 200 10.13 26.35 39.99
N THR A 201 10.04 26.51 41.31
CA THR A 201 9.02 25.96 42.20
C THR A 201 7.82 26.90 42.33
N ALA A 202 6.66 26.30 42.67
CA ALA A 202 5.43 26.86 43.26
C ALA A 202 4.32 27.26 42.28
N THR A 203 3.02 27.08 42.55
CA THR A 203 2.23 26.31 43.52
C THR A 203 0.77 26.39 43.03
N ALA A 204 -0.02 25.36 43.35
CA ALA A 204 -1.45 25.20 43.04
C ALA A 204 -2.36 26.39 43.46
N THR A 205 -3.55 26.48 42.84
CA THR A 205 -4.90 26.45 43.47
C THR A 205 -5.96 26.89 42.44
N GLY A 206 -7.09 26.19 42.33
CA GLY A 206 -8.27 26.73 41.64
C GLY A 206 -9.27 25.71 41.08
N THR A 207 -10.08 25.14 41.97
CA THR A 207 -11.28 24.33 41.69
C THR A 207 -12.36 25.12 40.95
N ALA A 208 -13.15 24.42 40.11
CA ALA A 208 -14.63 24.40 40.13
C ALA A 208 -15.38 24.70 38.80
N THR A 209 -16.28 23.75 38.49
CA THR A 209 -17.67 23.93 38.03
C THR A 209 -17.99 23.99 36.53
N ALA A 210 -18.71 22.95 36.11
CA ALA A 210 -19.51 22.86 34.89
C ALA A 210 -20.81 23.67 34.99
N THR A 211 -21.21 24.37 33.92
CA THR A 211 -22.62 24.58 33.54
C THR A 211 -22.76 25.26 32.17
N GLY A 212 -23.64 24.70 31.33
CA GLY A 212 -24.40 25.40 30.29
C GLY A 212 -23.65 25.69 28.97
N THR A 213 -24.25 25.72 27.79
CA THR A 213 -25.62 25.47 27.30
C THR A 213 -25.44 25.37 25.78
N ALA A 214 -26.07 24.39 25.13
CA ALA A 214 -26.07 24.26 23.68
C ALA A 214 -26.88 25.40 23.02
N PRO A 215 -26.42 26.01 21.92
CA PRO A 215 -27.30 26.71 21.01
C PRO A 215 -27.90 25.71 20.01
N VAL A 216 -29.20 25.46 20.14
CA VAL A 216 -30.04 24.94 19.07
C VAL A 216 -30.30 26.10 18.10
N SER A 217 -29.93 25.94 16.84
CA SER A 217 -30.32 26.86 15.77
C SER A 217 -31.23 26.11 14.81
N THR A 218 -32.52 26.45 14.90
CA THR A 218 -33.57 26.07 13.97
C THR A 218 -33.54 27.06 12.80
N GLU A 219 -33.04 26.64 11.64
CA GLU A 219 -33.14 27.42 10.40
C GLU A 219 -34.00 26.64 9.40
N THR A 220 -35.23 27.12 9.26
CA THR A 220 -36.18 26.78 8.20
C THR A 220 -35.73 27.51 6.93
N GLY A 221 -34.88 26.88 6.12
CA GLY A 221 -34.41 27.41 4.85
C GLY A 221 -35.18 26.82 3.66
N SER A 222 -36.13 27.57 3.12
CA SER A 222 -36.87 27.30 1.88
C SER A 222 -35.92 27.26 0.67
N LEU A 223 -35.84 26.13 -0.03
CA LEU A 223 -35.06 25.99 -1.26
C LEU A 223 -35.84 26.53 -2.46
N THR A 224 -35.44 27.69 -2.96
CA THR A 224 -35.83 28.18 -4.29
C THR A 224 -34.84 27.60 -5.31
N ILE A 225 -35.26 26.58 -6.06
CA ILE A 225 -34.48 26.06 -7.19
C ILE A 225 -34.78 26.93 -8.41
N ASN A 226 -33.74 27.58 -8.92
CA ASN A 226 -33.75 28.29 -10.20
C ASN A 226 -33.14 27.36 -11.26
N PRO A 227 -33.91 26.77 -12.19
CA PRO A 227 -33.32 25.97 -13.26
C PRO A 227 -32.89 26.87 -14.43
N ILE A 228 -31.59 26.93 -14.68
CA ILE A 228 -31.02 27.36 -15.96
C ILE A 228 -30.97 26.12 -16.86
N PHE A 229 -31.81 26.06 -17.89
CA PHE A 229 -31.67 25.11 -19.00
C PHE A 229 -31.45 25.86 -20.32
N PRO A 230 -30.50 25.44 -21.16
CA PRO A 230 -30.38 25.91 -22.53
C PRO A 230 -31.47 25.28 -23.42
N THR A 231 -31.92 26.07 -24.39
CA THR A 231 -32.98 25.77 -25.36
C THR A 231 -32.54 24.76 -26.41
N THR A 232 -33.32 23.69 -26.63
CA THR A 232 -33.50 23.07 -27.96
C THR A 232 -34.86 22.37 -28.04
N ASN A 233 -35.50 22.54 -29.20
CA ASN A 233 -36.83 22.09 -29.57
C ASN A 233 -36.95 20.55 -29.62
N GLY A 234 -38.05 20.02 -29.10
CA GLY A 234 -38.48 18.63 -29.33
C GLY A 234 -39.77 18.30 -28.60
N THR A 235 -40.89 18.37 -29.32
CA THR A 235 -42.23 17.99 -28.86
C THR A 235 -42.34 16.46 -28.71
N ALA A 236 -42.54 15.98 -27.48
CA ALA A 236 -43.12 14.66 -27.22
C ALA A 236 -43.95 14.71 -25.92
N THR A 237 -45.25 14.49 -26.06
CA THR A 237 -46.22 14.33 -24.97
C THR A 237 -45.98 13.00 -24.26
N VAL A 238 -45.73 13.03 -22.95
CA VAL A 238 -45.77 11.85 -22.08
C VAL A 238 -46.61 12.16 -20.85
N SER A 239 -47.69 11.39 -20.70
CA SER A 239 -48.61 11.42 -19.57
C SER A 239 -47.93 10.95 -18.28
N ALA A 240 -48.18 11.66 -17.18
CA ALA A 240 -47.68 11.32 -15.83
C ALA A 240 -48.38 10.06 -15.27
N PRO A 241 -47.68 9.19 -14.51
CA PRO A 241 -48.32 8.08 -13.81
C PRO A 241 -48.90 8.54 -12.45
N THR A 242 -50.16 8.19 -12.22
CA THR A 242 -50.83 8.25 -10.91
C THR A 242 -50.42 7.04 -10.08
N ILE A 243 -49.93 7.28 -8.85
CA ILE A 243 -49.55 6.23 -7.90
C ILE A 243 -50.78 5.87 -7.07
N ASN A 244 -51.25 4.62 -7.17
CA ASN A 244 -52.33 4.05 -6.36
C ASN A 244 -51.74 2.99 -5.40
N PRO A 245 -51.78 3.15 -4.07
CA PRO A 245 -51.26 2.17 -3.15
C PRO A 245 -52.39 1.30 -2.58
N SER A 246 -52.63 0.11 -3.14
CA SER A 246 -53.35 -0.97 -2.45
C SER A 246 -53.19 -2.33 -3.13
N ALA A 247 -52.91 -3.33 -2.27
CA ALA A 247 -52.92 -4.78 -2.47
C ALA A 247 -51.85 -5.39 -3.40
N THR A 248 -51.44 -6.65 -3.31
CA THR A 248 -51.34 -7.72 -2.29
C THR A 248 -50.63 -8.85 -3.07
N THR A 249 -49.57 -9.44 -2.52
CA THR A 249 -49.04 -10.79 -2.79
C THR A 249 -49.11 -11.33 -4.24
N VAL A 250 -47.96 -11.45 -4.91
CA VAL A 250 -47.80 -12.38 -6.05
C VAL A 250 -46.56 -13.27 -5.88
N THR A 251 -46.85 -14.56 -5.94
CA THR A 251 -45.98 -15.73 -5.88
C THR A 251 -45.05 -15.81 -7.10
N PRO A 252 -43.75 -16.16 -6.96
CA PRO A 252 -42.88 -16.36 -8.12
C PRO A 252 -43.17 -17.70 -8.80
N THR A 253 -43.58 -17.66 -10.06
CA THR A 253 -43.61 -18.84 -10.95
C THR A 253 -42.23 -19.02 -11.57
N VAL A 254 -41.59 -20.14 -11.25
CA VAL A 254 -40.31 -20.58 -11.82
C VAL A 254 -40.55 -21.07 -13.25
N ALA A 255 -39.95 -20.39 -14.23
CA ALA A 255 -39.88 -20.88 -15.60
C ALA A 255 -38.57 -21.67 -15.80
N THR A 256 -38.70 -22.98 -15.95
CA THR A 256 -37.65 -23.91 -16.40
C THR A 256 -37.34 -23.71 -17.88
N PRO A 257 -36.06 -23.62 -18.32
CA PRO A 257 -35.72 -23.68 -19.73
C PRO A 257 -35.76 -25.11 -20.28
N THR A 258 -36.46 -25.27 -21.40
CA THR A 258 -36.56 -26.47 -22.23
C THR A 258 -35.23 -26.76 -22.94
N VAL A 259 -34.69 -27.96 -22.73
CA VAL A 259 -33.58 -28.56 -23.49
C VAL A 259 -34.13 -29.29 -24.72
N SER A 260 -33.55 -29.03 -25.89
CA SER A 260 -33.67 -29.87 -27.09
C SER A 260 -32.30 -30.22 -27.65
N PRO A 261 -32.09 -31.45 -28.18
CA PRO A 261 -30.77 -31.98 -28.51
C PRO A 261 -30.43 -31.84 -30.00
N THR A 262 -29.18 -31.47 -30.32
CA THR A 262 -28.63 -31.63 -31.67
C THR A 262 -27.13 -31.98 -31.65
N THR A 263 -26.87 -33.27 -31.81
CA THR A 263 -25.92 -33.91 -32.75
C THR A 263 -24.51 -33.33 -32.96
N ALA A 264 -23.51 -34.07 -32.47
CA ALA A 264 -22.10 -34.06 -32.93
C ALA A 264 -21.97 -34.81 -34.29
N PRO A 265 -20.98 -34.51 -35.16
CA PRO A 265 -19.65 -35.12 -35.00
C PRO A 265 -18.46 -34.28 -35.54
N ASN A 266 -17.27 -34.43 -34.96
CA ASN A 266 -16.13 -35.12 -35.61
C ASN A 266 -14.81 -34.94 -34.85
N ALA A 267 -14.11 -36.06 -34.77
CA ALA A 267 -12.78 -36.21 -34.24
C ALA A 267 -11.72 -35.63 -35.19
N ALA A 268 -10.70 -34.97 -34.63
CA ALA A 268 -9.41 -34.83 -35.28
C ALA A 268 -8.29 -34.87 -34.22
N SER A 269 -7.54 -35.95 -34.31
CA SER A 269 -6.34 -36.33 -33.57
C SER A 269 -5.22 -35.27 -33.66
N ARG A 270 -4.59 -34.92 -32.53
CA ARG A 270 -3.20 -34.44 -32.53
C ARG A 270 -2.39 -35.06 -31.38
N LYS A 271 -1.43 -35.85 -31.84
CA LYS A 271 -0.25 -36.46 -31.23
C LYS A 271 0.29 -35.83 -29.94
N SER A 272 0.45 -36.73 -28.97
CA SER A 272 1.51 -36.79 -27.96
C SER A 272 2.90 -36.52 -28.55
N GLN A 273 3.66 -35.61 -27.93
CA GLN A 273 5.12 -35.66 -27.90
C GLN A 273 5.62 -35.33 -26.51
N SER A 274 6.35 -36.31 -25.96
CA SER A 274 7.11 -36.32 -24.73
C SER A 274 8.59 -36.23 -25.08
N ALA A 275 9.35 -35.40 -24.36
CA ALA A 275 10.80 -35.41 -24.11
C ALA A 275 11.29 -33.95 -23.98
N GLY A 276 12.15 -33.54 -23.06
CA GLY A 276 12.89 -34.27 -22.04
C GLY A 276 13.40 -33.27 -21.01
N VAL A 277 13.52 -33.76 -19.77
CA VAL A 277 14.18 -33.07 -18.66
C VAL A 277 15.68 -33.16 -18.88
N LEU A 278 16.34 -32.03 -19.10
CA LEU A 278 17.81 -31.93 -19.10
C LEU A 278 18.25 -31.30 -17.78
N ALA A 279 18.61 -32.13 -16.82
CA ALA A 279 19.26 -31.72 -15.59
C ALA A 279 20.75 -31.41 -15.88
N ILE A 280 21.15 -30.16 -15.73
CA ILE A 280 22.56 -29.75 -15.80
C ILE A 280 23.09 -29.77 -14.37
N ALA A 281 23.85 -30.81 -14.02
CA ALA A 281 24.63 -30.88 -12.80
C ALA A 281 25.89 -30.02 -12.95
N ALA A 282 25.96 -28.90 -12.24
CA ALA A 282 27.17 -28.11 -12.10
C ALA A 282 28.02 -28.68 -10.95
N LEU A 283 29.09 -29.40 -11.31
CA LEU A 283 30.16 -29.78 -10.37
C LEU A 283 31.06 -28.57 -10.15
N GLY A 284 31.03 -28.01 -8.94
CA GLY A 284 32.00 -27.03 -8.47
C GLY A 284 33.34 -27.71 -8.20
N ALA A 285 34.39 -27.26 -8.87
CA ALA A 285 35.77 -27.55 -8.51
C ALA A 285 36.37 -26.28 -7.89
N VAL A 286 36.57 -26.30 -6.57
CA VAL A 286 37.40 -25.33 -5.85
C VAL A 286 38.78 -25.96 -5.72
N ALA A 287 39.74 -25.49 -6.51
CA ALA A 287 41.15 -25.82 -6.35
C ALA A 287 41.76 -24.84 -5.33
N VAL A 288 42.11 -25.34 -4.15
CA VAL A 288 42.99 -24.64 -3.21
C VAL A 288 44.41 -25.08 -3.53
N LEU A 289 45.21 -24.16 -4.07
CA LEU A 289 46.64 -24.33 -4.27
C LEU A 289 47.35 -23.77 -3.04
N VAL A 290 48.01 -24.64 -2.28
CA VAL A 290 48.96 -24.26 -1.23
C VAL A 290 50.36 -24.42 -1.83
N LEU A 291 51.10 -23.33 -1.92
CA LEU A 291 52.56 -23.26 -1.97
C LEU A 291 52.99 -21.99 -1.25
#